data_AF-A0A957VI32-F1
#
_entry.id   AF-A0A957VI32-F1
#
_cell.length_a   1.000
_cell.length_b   1.000
_cell.length_c   1.000
_cell.angle_alpha   90.00
_cell.angle_beta   90.00
_cell.angle_gamma   90.00
#
_symmetry.space_group_name_H-M   'P 1'
#
loop_
_entity.id
_entity.type
_entity.pdbx_description
1 polymer ?
#
loop_
_entity_poly.entity_id
_entity_poly.type
_entity_poly.pdbx_seq_one_letter_code
_entity_poly.pdbx_strand_id
1 'polypeptide(L)'
;MSGILLPGQQNQPDREEGSKIEVAKGFSRAKDRRAAEAAPADAAASAPDAATAAEPAPPPTPQQPRQAGGRPQLAFPPMGAQIQCPSCGTPYQVPVFTIIDLGENPELRQALLGGQINVASCPNCGMGGPLSSPLLVHDPEHSFLGVFVPPAAMRDDVQSQRMIGELTQTLMRSLPTEARKGYLLQPKQFSDWERFMEALWEFEGVTPEMLRRQRDQSNLLQRLVGLANDRKALELALQRDKSLVDEDFFAMLDRLLLMAGNDPQIAPFLELRQNLL
;
A
#
# COMPACT_ATOMS: atom_id res chain seq x y z
N MET A 1 6.63 50.72 41.96
CA MET A 1 5.40 50.58 42.76
C MET A 1 4.94 49.13 42.57
N SER A 2 5.36 48.23 43.47
CA SER A 2 4.52 47.69 44.57
C SER A 2 3.38 46.86 43.98
N GLY A 3 3.50 45.53 43.89
CA GLY A 3 3.12 44.58 44.96
C GLY A 3 1.80 43.90 44.54
N ILE A 4 1.44 42.64 44.78
CA ILE A 4 1.76 41.63 45.80
C ILE A 4 1.21 40.27 45.30
N LEU A 5 1.86 39.17 45.70
CA LEU A 5 1.42 37.77 45.60
C LEU A 5 0.56 37.34 46.81
N LEU A 6 -0.48 36.51 46.55
CA LEU A 6 -1.07 35.40 47.37
C LEU A 6 -1.75 35.80 48.72
N PRO A 7 -2.51 34.94 49.48
CA PRO A 7 -2.69 33.46 49.42
C PRO A 7 -4.11 32.86 49.77
N GLY A 8 -4.31 31.55 49.49
CA GLY A 8 -4.82 30.59 50.49
C GLY A 8 -6.32 30.18 50.58
N GLN A 9 -6.52 28.87 50.76
CA GLN A 9 -7.64 28.12 51.41
C GLN A 9 -8.81 27.64 50.51
N GLN A 10 -8.83 26.35 50.16
CA GLN A 10 -9.42 25.20 50.88
C GLN A 10 -10.96 25.19 50.84
N ASN A 11 -11.55 24.23 50.09
CA ASN A 11 -12.71 23.45 50.54
C ASN A 11 -13.01 22.28 49.59
N GLN A 12 -12.70 21.08 50.06
CA GLN A 12 -13.42 19.83 49.79
C GLN A 12 -14.14 19.52 51.12
N PRO A 13 -15.44 19.17 51.15
CA PRO A 13 -15.88 17.78 51.01
C PRO A 13 -17.29 17.69 50.32
N ASP A 14 -18.02 16.60 50.09
CA ASP A 14 -18.11 15.26 50.67
C ASP A 14 -18.71 14.25 49.65
N ARG A 15 -18.55 12.96 49.95
CA ARG A 15 -19.19 11.80 49.29
C ARG A 15 -20.62 11.61 49.82
N GLU A 16 -21.55 11.18 48.95
CA GLU A 16 -22.68 10.27 49.24
C GLU A 16 -23.40 9.95 47.92
N GLU A 17 -23.32 8.71 47.43
CA GLU A 17 -24.31 7.62 47.60
C GLU A 17 -25.39 7.56 46.50
N GLY A 18 -25.41 6.42 45.80
CA GLY A 18 -26.62 5.75 45.34
C GLY A 18 -27.48 6.41 44.26
N SER A 19 -27.23 6.09 43.00
CA SER A 19 -28.31 6.05 42.00
C SER A 19 -28.30 4.72 41.25
N LYS A 20 -29.26 3.88 41.64
CA LYS A 20 -29.68 2.65 40.98
C LYS A 20 -30.26 3.03 39.62
N ILE A 21 -29.65 2.53 38.53
CA ILE A 21 -30.33 2.49 37.23
C ILE A 21 -30.89 1.07 37.07
N GLU A 22 -32.22 1.02 36.97
CA GLU A 22 -33.04 -0.18 36.97
C GLU A 22 -32.86 -1.00 35.69
N VAL A 23 -32.73 -2.32 35.86
CA VAL A 23 -32.64 -3.30 34.77
C VAL A 23 -34.04 -3.77 34.43
N ALA A 24 -34.47 -3.56 33.17
CA ALA A 24 -35.75 -4.05 32.68
C ALA A 24 -35.76 -5.59 32.61
N LYS A 25 -36.77 -6.19 33.25
CA LYS A 25 -37.11 -7.62 33.23
C LYS A 25 -38.08 -7.93 32.08
N GLY A 26 -37.94 -9.14 31.51
CA GLY A 26 -38.92 -9.81 30.63
C GLY A 26 -38.45 -9.85 29.17
N PHE A 27 -38.42 -10.97 28.44
CA PHE A 27 -39.10 -12.25 28.59
C PHE A 27 -38.28 -13.39 27.95
N SER A 28 -38.55 -14.60 28.43
CA SER A 28 -37.80 -15.85 28.29
C SER A 28 -37.97 -16.60 26.96
N ARG A 29 -37.02 -17.51 26.69
CA ARG A 29 -37.06 -18.62 25.72
C ARG A 29 -38.05 -19.74 26.12
N ALA A 30 -38.65 -20.40 25.13
CA ALA A 30 -39.07 -21.81 25.11
C ALA A 30 -39.35 -22.17 23.63
N LYS A 31 -38.66 -23.06 22.92
CA LYS A 31 -38.48 -24.53 23.03
C LYS A 31 -39.80 -25.34 23.16
N ASP A 32 -39.95 -26.26 22.21
CA ASP A 32 -40.79 -27.46 22.17
C ASP A 32 -42.29 -27.31 21.88
N ARG A 33 -42.66 -27.58 20.62
CA ARG A 33 -43.76 -28.51 20.33
C ARG A 33 -43.61 -29.15 18.94
N ARG A 34 -43.64 -30.48 18.96
CA ARG A 34 -43.49 -31.41 17.84
C ARG A 34 -44.87 -31.98 17.48
N ALA A 35 -44.98 -32.45 16.23
CA ALA A 35 -45.93 -33.44 15.69
C ALA A 35 -47.31 -32.97 15.18
N ALA A 36 -47.56 -33.19 13.89
CA ALA A 36 -48.57 -34.13 13.32
C ALA A 36 -48.68 -33.88 11.79
N GLU A 37 -48.27 -34.84 10.94
CA GLU A 37 -49.12 -35.72 10.09
C GLU A 37 -49.44 -35.08 8.71
N ALA A 38 -48.87 -35.58 7.60
CA ALA A 38 -49.14 -36.78 6.79
C ALA A 38 -50.16 -36.53 5.64
N ALA A 39 -49.78 -36.98 4.44
CA ALA A 39 -50.45 -36.86 3.12
C ALA A 39 -51.77 -37.68 3.02
N PRO A 40 -52.54 -37.77 1.89
CA PRO A 40 -52.14 -38.05 0.48
C PRO A 40 -52.87 -37.16 -0.58
N ALA A 41 -52.37 -36.95 -1.82
CA ALA A 41 -52.38 -37.74 -3.07
C ALA A 41 -53.75 -37.93 -3.78
N ASP A 42 -53.86 -37.43 -5.03
CA ASP A 42 -54.58 -37.95 -6.21
C ASP A 42 -54.18 -37.05 -7.41
N ALA A 43 -53.45 -37.47 -8.45
CA ALA A 43 -53.62 -38.53 -9.45
C ALA A 43 -54.70 -38.23 -10.51
N ALA A 44 -54.28 -37.84 -11.73
CA ALA A 44 -54.92 -38.24 -12.99
C ALA A 44 -53.96 -38.02 -14.17
N ALA A 45 -53.62 -39.12 -14.84
CA ALA A 45 -52.79 -39.20 -16.03
C ALA A 45 -53.60 -38.95 -17.31
N SER A 46 -52.92 -38.56 -18.40
CA SER A 46 -53.27 -38.92 -19.79
C SER A 46 -52.09 -38.58 -20.73
N ALA A 47 -51.57 -39.59 -21.43
CA ALA A 47 -50.76 -39.51 -22.65
C ALA A 47 -51.67 -39.91 -23.85
N PRO A 48 -51.26 -39.94 -25.15
CA PRO A 48 -49.90 -39.84 -25.69
C PRO A 48 -49.72 -39.05 -27.03
N ASP A 49 -48.46 -39.05 -27.49
CA ASP A 49 -47.92 -38.95 -28.87
C ASP A 49 -48.13 -37.70 -29.74
N ALA A 50 -47.02 -37.00 -30.00
CA ALA A 50 -46.64 -36.56 -31.35
C ALA A 50 -45.12 -36.26 -31.40
N ALA A 51 -44.43 -37.02 -32.25
CA ALA A 51 -43.02 -36.81 -32.58
C ALA A 51 -42.84 -35.56 -33.46
N THR A 52 -41.85 -34.73 -33.11
CA THR A 52 -41.28 -33.73 -34.03
C THR A 52 -39.76 -33.70 -33.86
N ALA A 53 -39.10 -33.69 -35.01
CA ALA A 53 -37.68 -33.92 -35.21
C ALA A 53 -36.77 -32.90 -34.51
N ALA A 54 -35.68 -33.41 -33.92
CA ALA A 54 -34.59 -32.61 -33.37
C ALA A 54 -33.64 -32.17 -34.49
N GLU A 55 -33.37 -30.87 -34.58
CA GLU A 55 -32.21 -30.35 -35.33
C GLU A 55 -30.90 -30.81 -34.68
N PRO A 56 -29.86 -31.15 -35.47
CA PRO A 56 -28.57 -31.51 -34.92
C PRO A 56 -27.87 -30.29 -34.34
N ALA A 57 -27.42 -30.41 -33.09
CA ALA A 57 -26.58 -29.43 -32.43
C ALA A 57 -25.27 -29.17 -33.22
N PRO A 58 -24.77 -27.92 -33.27
CA PRO A 58 -23.51 -27.62 -33.95
C PRO A 58 -22.32 -28.35 -33.28
N PRO A 59 -21.26 -28.68 -34.05
CA PRO A 59 -20.14 -29.45 -33.53
C PRO A 59 -19.41 -28.69 -32.41
N PRO A 60 -18.86 -29.39 -31.41
CA PRO A 60 -18.13 -28.74 -30.34
C PRO A 60 -16.88 -28.06 -30.91
N THR A 61 -16.78 -26.75 -30.67
CA THR A 61 -15.59 -25.95 -30.97
C THR A 61 -14.38 -26.60 -30.28
N PRO A 62 -13.22 -26.74 -30.94
CA PRO A 62 -12.03 -27.30 -30.31
C PRO A 62 -11.70 -26.47 -29.08
N GLN A 63 -11.87 -27.07 -27.89
CA GLN A 63 -11.48 -26.45 -26.65
C GLN A 63 -9.97 -26.25 -26.71
N GLN A 64 -9.58 -24.99 -26.85
CA GLN A 64 -8.19 -24.58 -26.68
C GLN A 64 -7.69 -25.16 -25.36
N PRO A 65 -6.49 -25.76 -25.34
CA PRO A 65 -5.93 -26.34 -24.13
C PRO A 65 -5.95 -25.25 -23.06
N ARG A 66 -6.70 -25.50 -21.98
CA ARG A 66 -6.72 -24.64 -20.81
C ARG A 66 -5.29 -24.54 -20.32
N GLN A 67 -4.62 -23.45 -20.67
CA GLN A 67 -3.32 -23.12 -20.11
C GLN A 67 -3.56 -23.00 -18.60
N ALA A 68 -3.04 -23.96 -17.84
CA ALA A 68 -2.94 -23.88 -16.40
C ALA A 68 -1.87 -22.83 -16.04
N GLY A 69 -2.11 -21.57 -16.42
CA GLY A 69 -1.43 -20.41 -15.89
C GLY A 69 -2.08 -20.07 -14.57
N GLY A 70 -1.80 -20.85 -13.53
CA GLY A 70 -2.26 -20.55 -12.18
C GLY A 70 -1.67 -19.21 -11.76
N ARG A 71 -2.52 -18.19 -11.58
CA ARG A 71 -2.09 -16.94 -10.92
C ARG A 71 -1.53 -17.31 -9.54
N PRO A 72 -0.40 -16.72 -9.10
CA PRO A 72 0.11 -16.97 -7.76
C PRO A 72 -1.00 -16.69 -6.75
N GLN A 73 -1.21 -17.64 -5.85
CA GLN A 73 -2.27 -17.53 -4.86
C GLN A 73 -1.79 -16.60 -3.76
N LEU A 74 -2.36 -15.39 -3.74
CA LEU A 74 -2.02 -14.37 -2.75
C LEU A 74 -2.64 -14.73 -1.40
N ALA A 75 -1.85 -14.74 -0.33
CA ALA A 75 -2.32 -14.94 1.04
C ALA A 75 -3.35 -13.87 1.43
N PHE A 76 -3.12 -12.64 0.96
CA PHE A 76 -4.02 -11.51 1.12
C PHE A 76 -4.34 -10.94 -0.27
N PRO A 77 -5.46 -11.36 -0.89
CA PRO A 77 -5.84 -10.84 -2.19
C PRO A 77 -6.21 -9.34 -2.09
N PRO A 78 -5.84 -8.51 -3.07
CA PRO A 78 -6.24 -7.12 -3.08
C PRO A 78 -7.75 -6.98 -3.24
N MET A 79 -8.32 -5.97 -2.60
CA MET A 79 -9.74 -5.67 -2.70
C MET A 79 -10.00 -4.66 -3.82
N GLY A 80 -11.10 -4.80 -4.54
CA GLY A 80 -11.51 -3.82 -5.54
C GLY A 80 -12.04 -2.55 -4.87
N ALA A 81 -11.42 -1.41 -5.15
CA ALA A 81 -11.91 -0.09 -4.75
C ALA A 81 -12.46 0.65 -5.97
N GLN A 82 -13.69 1.16 -5.85
CA GLN A 82 -14.29 2.02 -6.88
C GLN A 82 -13.78 3.45 -6.68
N ILE A 83 -13.12 4.01 -7.70
CA ILE A 83 -12.62 5.38 -7.69
C ILE A 83 -13.09 6.14 -8.93
N GLN A 84 -12.93 7.46 -8.91
CA GLN A 84 -13.22 8.34 -10.04
C GLN A 84 -11.94 9.03 -10.51
N CYS A 85 -11.68 9.01 -11.82
CA CYS A 85 -10.51 9.69 -12.37
C CYS A 85 -10.63 11.22 -12.17
N PRO A 86 -9.65 11.87 -11.53
CA PRO A 86 -9.71 13.32 -11.31
C PRO A 86 -9.58 14.14 -12.60
N SER A 87 -9.01 13.57 -13.67
CA SER A 87 -8.80 14.28 -14.94
C SER A 87 -9.97 14.20 -15.90
N CYS A 88 -10.64 13.05 -16.00
CA CYS A 88 -11.72 12.84 -17.00
C CYS A 88 -13.06 12.42 -16.39
N GLY A 89 -13.13 12.19 -15.07
CA GLY A 89 -14.36 11.82 -14.38
C GLY A 89 -14.82 10.36 -14.58
N THR A 90 -14.10 9.55 -15.36
CA THR A 90 -14.44 8.13 -15.57
C THR A 90 -14.36 7.36 -14.24
N PRO A 91 -15.45 6.69 -13.81
CA PRO A 91 -15.40 5.77 -12.68
C PRO A 91 -14.79 4.43 -13.10
N TYR A 92 -13.90 3.87 -12.28
CA TYR A 92 -13.27 2.57 -12.52
C TYR A 92 -12.87 1.88 -11.22
N GLN A 93 -12.64 0.56 -11.29
CA GLN A 93 -12.16 -0.23 -10.15
C GLN A 93 -10.65 -0.43 -10.22
N VAL A 94 -10.01 -0.36 -9.06
CA VAL A 94 -8.57 -0.61 -8.89
C VAL A 94 -8.34 -1.62 -7.77
N PRO A 95 -7.37 -2.54 -7.91
CA PRO A 95 -6.96 -3.42 -6.82
C PRO A 95 -6.20 -2.62 -5.76
N VAL A 96 -6.57 -2.82 -4.49
CA VAL A 96 -5.92 -2.20 -3.34
C VAL A 96 -5.48 -3.28 -2.36
N PHE A 97 -4.17 -3.32 -2.11
CA PHE A 97 -3.54 -4.12 -1.08
C PHE A 97 -3.61 -3.38 0.26
N THR A 98 -4.09 -4.08 1.28
CA THR A 98 -4.09 -3.60 2.68
C THR A 98 -3.10 -4.37 3.55
N ILE A 99 -2.78 -5.62 3.18
CA ILE A 99 -1.78 -6.46 3.81
C ILE A 99 -0.94 -7.09 2.70
N ILE A 100 0.38 -7.03 2.85
CA ILE A 100 1.36 -7.75 2.05
C ILE A 100 2.25 -8.55 3.00
N ASP A 101 2.29 -9.85 2.80
CA ASP A 101 3.22 -10.74 3.49
C ASP A 101 4.31 -11.17 2.51
N LEU A 102 5.53 -10.65 2.69
CA LEU A 102 6.67 -10.96 1.83
C LEU A 102 7.25 -12.35 2.10
N GLY A 103 6.87 -13.00 3.21
CA GLY A 103 7.20 -14.40 3.47
C GLY A 103 6.35 -15.37 2.65
N GLU A 104 5.05 -15.10 2.54
CA GLU A 104 4.11 -15.93 1.77
C GLU A 104 4.11 -15.58 0.27
N ASN A 105 4.23 -14.29 -0.06
CA ASN A 105 4.21 -13.77 -1.44
C ASN A 105 5.46 -12.91 -1.74
N PRO A 106 6.67 -13.50 -1.80
CA PRO A 106 7.91 -12.78 -2.07
C PRO A 106 7.92 -12.08 -3.44
N GLU A 107 7.12 -12.54 -4.40
CA GLU A 107 6.95 -11.92 -5.72
C GLU A 107 6.42 -10.47 -5.64
N LEU A 108 5.72 -10.10 -4.55
CA LEU A 108 5.23 -8.74 -4.36
C LEU A 108 6.33 -7.76 -3.92
N ARG A 109 7.50 -8.24 -3.49
CA ARG A 109 8.62 -7.39 -3.04
C ARG A 109 9.06 -6.41 -4.12
N GLN A 110 9.30 -6.88 -5.34
CA GLN A 110 9.74 -6.03 -6.44
C GLN A 110 8.66 -5.03 -6.86
N ALA A 111 7.39 -5.44 -6.86
CA ALA A 111 6.28 -4.55 -7.15
C ALA A 111 6.13 -3.45 -6.08
N LEU A 112 6.31 -3.80 -4.80
CA LEU A 112 6.26 -2.88 -3.68
C LEU A 112 7.40 -1.86 -3.77
N LEU A 113 8.64 -2.35 -3.83
CA LEU A 113 9.85 -1.53 -3.91
C LEU A 113 9.88 -0.65 -5.18
N GLY A 114 9.40 -1.19 -6.29
CA GLY A 114 9.25 -0.46 -7.55
C GLY A 114 8.11 0.55 -7.57
N GLY A 115 7.35 0.72 -6.48
CA GLY A 115 6.26 1.67 -6.39
C GLY A 115 5.06 1.33 -7.27
N GLN A 116 4.85 0.05 -7.58
CA GLN A 116 3.75 -0.44 -8.44
C GLN A 116 2.55 -0.93 -7.62
N ILE A 117 2.71 -1.08 -6.30
CA ILE A 117 1.63 -1.43 -5.38
C ILE A 117 0.74 -0.22 -5.13
N ASN A 118 -0.57 -0.47 -5.09
CA ASN A 118 -1.58 0.56 -4.82
C ASN A 118 -1.45 1.75 -5.78
N VAL A 119 -1.20 1.50 -7.06
CA VAL A 119 -1.20 2.53 -8.10
C VAL A 119 -2.45 2.42 -8.95
N ALA A 120 -3.15 3.53 -9.13
CA ALA A 120 -4.27 3.62 -10.04
C ALA A 120 -3.82 4.09 -11.42
N SER A 121 -4.38 3.50 -12.48
CA SER A 121 -4.22 3.99 -13.85
C SER A 121 -5.59 4.01 -14.52
N CYS A 122 -6.02 5.19 -14.97
CA CYS A 122 -7.31 5.35 -15.60
C CYS A 122 -7.31 4.69 -16.99
N PRO A 123 -8.24 3.77 -17.30
CA PRO A 123 -8.30 3.10 -18.59
C PRO A 123 -8.72 4.03 -19.74
N ASN A 124 -9.29 5.20 -19.44
CA ASN A 124 -9.78 6.14 -20.45
C ASN A 124 -8.72 7.16 -20.88
N CYS A 125 -8.05 7.81 -19.93
CA CYS A 125 -7.08 8.87 -20.24
C CYS A 125 -5.63 8.53 -19.87
N GLY A 126 -5.38 7.36 -19.29
CA GLY A 126 -4.05 6.93 -18.85
C GLY A 126 -3.52 7.63 -17.59
N MET A 127 -4.18 8.71 -17.12
CA MET A 127 -3.78 9.40 -15.90
C MET A 127 -3.88 8.47 -14.71
N GLY A 128 -2.86 8.51 -13.85
CA GLY A 128 -2.73 7.60 -12.73
C GLY A 128 -1.79 8.13 -11.67
N GLY A 129 -1.74 7.43 -10.55
CA GLY A 129 -0.87 7.79 -9.43
C GLY A 129 -1.04 6.86 -8.24
N PRO A 130 -0.18 7.03 -7.22
CA PRO A 130 -0.28 6.26 -5.99
C PRO A 130 -1.61 6.53 -5.28
N LEU A 131 -2.20 5.47 -4.74
CA LEU A 131 -3.40 5.51 -3.93
C LEU A 131 -3.02 5.70 -2.48
N SER A 132 -3.71 6.63 -1.84
CA SER A 132 -3.59 6.91 -0.41
C SER A 132 -4.40 5.87 0.38
N SER A 133 -3.88 4.65 0.49
CA SER A 133 -4.49 3.54 1.22
C SER A 133 -3.58 3.03 2.33
N PRO A 134 -4.12 2.69 3.52
CA PRO A 134 -3.34 2.02 4.55
C PRO A 134 -2.76 0.69 4.05
N LEU A 135 -1.51 0.42 4.40
CA LEU A 135 -0.79 -0.78 3.96
C LEU A 135 0.06 -1.35 5.11
N LEU A 136 -0.21 -2.59 5.49
CA LEU A 136 0.62 -3.40 6.39
C LEU A 136 1.57 -4.26 5.56
N VAL A 137 2.88 -4.18 5.83
CA VAL A 137 3.90 -5.03 5.19
C VAL A 137 4.60 -5.86 6.27
N HIS A 138 4.58 -7.17 6.07
CA HIS A 138 5.26 -8.15 6.89
C HIS A 138 6.46 -8.72 6.14
N ASP A 139 7.64 -8.65 6.76
CA ASP A 139 8.86 -9.29 6.26
C ASP A 139 9.45 -10.17 7.38
N PRO A 140 9.25 -11.50 7.32
CA PRO A 140 9.74 -12.40 8.36
C PRO A 140 11.26 -12.61 8.34
N GLU A 141 11.91 -12.38 7.20
CA GLU A 141 13.37 -12.50 7.05
C GLU A 141 14.07 -11.42 7.87
N HIS A 142 13.56 -10.19 7.81
CA HIS A 142 14.09 -9.04 8.54
C HIS A 142 13.42 -8.81 9.89
N SER A 143 12.52 -9.69 10.32
CA SER A 143 11.72 -9.54 11.54
C SER A 143 11.03 -8.17 11.62
N PHE A 144 10.43 -7.77 10.49
CA PHE A 144 9.83 -6.45 10.31
C PHE A 144 8.32 -6.55 10.11
N LEU A 145 7.61 -5.67 10.81
CA LEU A 145 6.20 -5.39 10.57
C LEU A 145 6.03 -3.88 10.54
N GLY A 146 5.73 -3.35 9.36
CA GLY A 146 5.51 -1.94 9.13
C GLY A 146 4.07 -1.67 8.70
N VAL A 147 3.49 -0.58 9.20
CA VAL A 147 2.19 -0.10 8.74
C VAL A 147 2.30 1.34 8.27
N PHE A 148 1.95 1.57 7.00
CA PHE A 148 1.74 2.90 6.46
C PHE A 148 0.28 3.30 6.67
N VAL A 149 0.07 4.46 7.29
CA VAL A 149 -1.25 5.07 7.45
C VAL A 149 -1.20 6.48 6.86
N PRO A 150 -1.97 6.77 5.81
CA PRO A 150 -1.96 8.10 5.23
C PRO A 150 -2.37 9.18 6.23
N PRO A 151 -1.78 10.39 6.18
CA PRO A 151 -2.10 11.47 7.13
C PRO A 151 -3.59 11.83 7.17
N ALA A 152 -4.28 11.72 6.03
CA ALA A 152 -5.72 11.96 5.94
C ALA A 152 -6.56 10.97 6.76
N ALA A 153 -6.07 9.74 6.95
CA ALA A 153 -6.67 8.69 7.77
C ALA A 153 -6.28 8.81 9.26
N MET A 154 -5.16 9.48 9.58
CA MET A 154 -4.68 9.69 10.95
C MET A 154 -5.41 10.81 11.73
N ARG A 155 -6.48 11.39 11.19
CA ARG A 155 -7.21 12.48 11.86
C ARG A 155 -7.93 12.03 13.14
N ASP A 156 -8.16 10.73 13.29
CA ASP A 156 -8.70 10.11 14.49
C ASP A 156 -7.72 9.03 14.95
N ASP A 157 -6.95 9.33 16.00
CA ASP A 157 -5.96 8.41 16.56
C ASP A 157 -6.60 7.09 17.02
N VAL A 158 -7.82 7.15 17.57
CA VAL A 158 -8.51 5.96 18.08
C VAL A 158 -8.88 5.05 16.93
N GLN A 159 -9.42 5.59 15.84
CA GLN A 159 -9.76 4.80 14.65
C GLN A 159 -8.51 4.25 13.96
N SER A 160 -7.44 5.05 13.91
CA SER A 160 -6.16 4.62 13.34
C SER A 160 -5.59 3.43 14.11
N GLN A 161 -5.54 3.51 15.44
CA GLN A 161 -5.05 2.39 16.26
C GLN A 161 -5.95 1.16 16.16
N ARG A 162 -7.28 1.32 16.06
CA ARG A 162 -8.20 0.19 15.82
C ARG A 162 -7.90 -0.50 14.50
N MET A 163 -7.79 0.26 13.41
CA MET A 163 -7.46 -0.26 12.09
C MET A 163 -6.11 -0.99 12.07
N ILE A 164 -5.07 -0.40 12.66
CA ILE A 164 -3.75 -1.05 12.79
C ILE A 164 -3.87 -2.38 13.55
N GLY A 165 -4.63 -2.39 14.65
CA GLY A 165 -4.91 -3.59 15.43
C GLY A 165 -5.62 -4.66 14.60
N GLU A 166 -6.64 -4.30 13.83
CA GLU A 166 -7.39 -5.21 12.96
C GLU A 166 -6.51 -5.83 11.86
N LEU A 167 -5.69 -5.01 11.19
CA LEU A 167 -4.74 -5.48 10.17
C LEU A 167 -3.71 -6.44 10.78
N THR A 168 -3.13 -6.05 11.92
CA THR A 168 -2.13 -6.86 12.63
C THR A 168 -2.71 -8.19 13.09
N GLN A 169 -3.91 -8.19 13.67
CA GLN A 169 -4.59 -9.42 14.09
C GLN A 169 -4.96 -10.31 12.90
N THR A 170 -5.31 -9.72 11.76
CA THR A 170 -5.61 -10.46 10.52
C THR A 170 -4.38 -11.19 9.99
N LEU A 171 -3.23 -10.51 9.99
CA LEU A 171 -1.94 -11.15 9.71
C LEU A 171 -1.62 -12.26 10.72
N MET A 172 -1.72 -11.99 12.03
CA MET A 172 -1.37 -12.98 13.05
C MET A 172 -2.23 -14.26 12.95
N ARG A 173 -3.49 -14.15 12.53
CA ARG A 173 -4.38 -15.32 12.35
C ARG A 173 -4.00 -16.17 11.14
N SER A 174 -3.41 -15.60 10.09
CA SER A 174 -2.93 -16.38 8.94
C SER A 174 -1.61 -17.09 9.24
N LEU A 175 -0.80 -16.54 10.14
CA LEU A 175 0.51 -17.09 10.48
C LEU A 175 0.44 -18.34 11.38
N PRO A 176 1.28 -19.36 11.12
CA PRO A 176 1.52 -20.47 12.05
C PRO A 176 1.99 -19.98 13.43
N THR A 177 1.71 -20.75 14.48
CA THR A 177 2.02 -20.36 15.87
C THR A 177 3.51 -20.08 16.07
N GLU A 178 4.36 -20.84 15.41
CA GLU A 178 5.83 -20.76 15.49
C GLU A 178 6.37 -19.51 14.79
N ALA A 179 5.64 -18.99 13.80
CA ALA A 179 6.00 -17.77 13.08
C ALA A 179 5.59 -16.49 13.82
N ARG A 180 4.78 -16.60 14.89
CA ARG A 180 4.27 -15.45 15.66
C ARG A 180 5.31 -14.89 16.64
N LYS A 181 6.36 -14.31 16.08
CA LYS A 181 7.46 -13.68 16.82
C LYS A 181 7.03 -12.37 17.48
N GLY A 182 7.78 -11.94 18.50
CA GLY A 182 7.43 -10.78 19.35
C GLY A 182 7.32 -9.44 18.61
N TYR A 183 8.06 -9.23 17.50
CA TYR A 183 8.00 -7.98 16.73
C TYR A 183 6.62 -7.72 16.12
N LEU A 184 5.81 -8.77 15.91
CA LEU A 184 4.44 -8.63 15.38
C LEU A 184 3.50 -7.90 16.34
N LEU A 185 3.84 -7.86 17.63
CA LEU A 185 3.04 -7.19 18.66
C LEU A 185 3.29 -5.67 18.69
N GLN A 186 4.32 -5.19 18.01
CA GLN A 186 4.71 -3.78 17.98
C GLN A 186 5.01 -3.34 16.53
N PRO A 187 3.98 -3.23 15.67
CA PRO A 187 4.16 -2.75 14.30
C PRO A 187 4.74 -1.34 14.28
N LYS A 188 5.78 -1.12 13.45
CA LYS A 188 6.35 0.20 13.19
C LYS A 188 5.36 1.02 12.37
N GLN A 189 4.95 2.18 12.87
CA GLN A 189 3.95 3.03 12.23
C GLN A 189 4.60 4.14 11.42
N PHE A 190 4.13 4.35 10.19
CA PHE A 190 4.64 5.36 9.26
C PHE A 190 3.48 6.20 8.72
N SER A 191 3.63 7.52 8.78
CA SER A 191 2.69 8.47 8.18
C SER A 191 3.18 9.06 6.86
N ASP A 192 4.45 8.86 6.56
CA ASP A 192 5.14 9.33 5.36
C ASP A 192 5.52 8.11 4.51
N TRP A 193 5.10 8.13 3.25
CA TRP A 193 5.37 7.05 2.31
C TRP A 193 6.85 6.92 1.99
N GLU A 194 7.59 8.04 1.87
CA GLU A 194 9.03 8.00 1.59
C GLU A 194 9.77 7.29 2.71
N ARG A 195 9.47 7.62 3.97
CA ARG A 195 10.09 6.97 5.14
C ARG A 195 9.73 5.49 5.27
N PHE A 196 8.50 5.14 4.91
CA PHE A 196 8.07 3.74 4.89
C PHE A 196 8.88 2.94 3.86
N MET A 197 9.05 3.50 2.66
CA MET A 197 9.85 2.88 1.61
C MET A 197 11.33 2.84 1.96
N GLU A 198 11.90 3.89 2.55
CA GLU A 198 13.28 3.91 3.05
C GLU A 198 13.54 2.74 4.00
N ALA A 199 12.63 2.50 4.97
CA ALA A 199 12.77 1.39 5.90
C ALA A 199 12.73 0.00 5.23
N LEU A 200 12.02 -0.13 4.11
CA LEU A 200 12.00 -1.37 3.32
C LEU A 200 13.26 -1.53 2.46
N TRP A 201 13.76 -0.44 1.88
CA TRP A 201 14.99 -0.42 1.08
C TRP A 201 16.24 -0.73 1.90
N GLU A 202 16.25 -0.39 3.20
CA GLU A 202 17.32 -0.75 4.12
C GLU A 202 17.58 -2.26 4.14
N PHE A 203 16.53 -3.08 3.99
CA PHE A 203 16.64 -4.54 3.93
C PHE A 203 17.29 -5.05 2.64
N GLU A 204 17.19 -4.28 1.56
CA GLU A 204 17.87 -4.59 0.28
C GLU A 204 19.32 -4.06 0.25
N GLY A 205 19.83 -3.56 1.38
CA GLY A 205 21.16 -2.96 1.48
C GLY A 205 21.25 -1.53 0.90
N VAL A 206 20.11 -0.89 0.61
CA VAL A 206 20.04 0.50 0.15
C VAL A 206 19.72 1.39 1.35
N THR A 207 20.73 2.09 1.88
CA THR A 207 20.52 2.92 3.07
C THR A 207 19.93 4.30 2.73
N PRO A 208 19.27 4.98 3.69
CA PRO A 208 18.78 6.35 3.49
C PRO A 208 19.89 7.33 3.10
N GLU A 209 21.11 7.13 3.59
CA GLU A 209 22.28 7.95 3.25
C GLU A 209 22.65 7.77 1.77
N MET A 210 22.58 6.54 1.23
CA MET A 210 22.83 6.28 -0.19
C MET A 210 21.77 6.95 -1.07
N LEU A 211 20.49 6.87 -0.69
CA LEU A 211 19.40 7.53 -1.42
C LEU A 211 19.52 9.06 -1.38
N ARG A 212 19.84 9.63 -0.21
CA ARG A 212 20.10 11.07 -0.08
C ARG A 212 21.29 11.51 -0.90
N ARG A 213 22.38 10.74 -0.85
CA ARG A 213 23.58 10.99 -1.64
C ARG A 213 23.27 10.99 -3.14
N GLN A 214 22.52 10.01 -3.63
CA GLN A 214 22.09 9.95 -5.03
C GLN A 214 21.23 11.17 -5.42
N ARG A 215 20.29 11.58 -4.54
CA ARG A 215 19.46 12.78 -4.75
C ARG A 215 20.32 14.04 -4.83
N ASP A 216 21.28 14.18 -3.92
CA ASP A 216 22.21 15.31 -3.88
C ASP A 216 23.13 15.34 -5.11
N GLN A 217 23.60 14.19 -5.57
CA GLN A 217 24.37 14.03 -6.81
C GLN A 217 23.55 14.42 -8.03
N SER A 218 22.30 14.00 -8.12
CA SER A 218 21.39 14.38 -9.21
C SER A 218 21.13 15.90 -9.23
N ASN A 219 20.87 16.49 -8.05
CA ASN A 219 20.69 17.93 -7.91
C ASN A 219 21.98 18.70 -8.27
N LEU A 220 23.15 18.19 -7.87
CA LEU A 220 24.43 18.76 -8.26
C LEU A 220 24.63 18.70 -9.76
N LEU A 221 24.35 17.56 -10.38
CA LEU A 221 24.48 17.38 -11.82
C LEU A 221 23.64 18.40 -12.59
N GLN A 222 22.36 18.57 -12.23
CA GLN A 222 21.49 19.56 -12.86
C GLN A 222 22.03 20.99 -12.74
N ARG A 223 22.58 21.36 -11.57
CA ARG A 223 23.24 22.67 -11.38
C ARG A 223 24.46 22.82 -12.29
N LEU A 224 25.33 21.80 -12.32
CA LEU A 224 26.57 21.84 -13.11
C LEU A 224 26.28 21.91 -14.61
N VAL A 225 25.25 21.22 -15.10
CA VAL A 225 24.81 21.29 -16.50
C VAL A 225 24.38 22.72 -16.87
N GLY A 226 23.65 23.41 -15.99
CA GLY A 226 23.30 24.82 -16.19
C GLY A 226 24.50 25.78 -16.18
N LEU A 227 25.61 25.37 -15.56
CA LEU A 227 26.86 26.13 -15.48
C LEU A 227 27.91 25.68 -16.50
N ALA A 228 27.60 24.74 -17.39
CA ALA A 228 28.59 24.13 -18.30
C ALA A 228 29.33 25.17 -19.19
N ASN A 229 28.65 26.26 -19.55
CA ASN A 229 29.21 27.35 -20.36
C ASN A 229 30.02 28.40 -19.54
N ASP A 230 29.96 28.37 -18.21
CA ASP A 230 30.69 29.29 -17.33
C ASP A 230 31.72 28.51 -16.49
N ARG A 231 32.94 28.43 -17.03
CA ARG A 231 34.04 27.68 -16.41
C ARG A 231 34.36 28.10 -14.98
N LYS A 232 34.29 29.40 -14.66
CA LYS A 232 34.63 29.88 -13.31
C LYS A 232 33.53 29.52 -12.31
N ALA A 233 32.27 29.68 -12.70
CA ALA A 233 31.15 29.27 -11.86
C ALA A 233 31.12 27.74 -11.65
N LEU A 234 31.47 26.98 -12.70
CA LEU A 234 31.58 25.52 -12.65
C LEU A 234 32.67 25.07 -11.66
N GLU A 235 33.88 25.62 -11.76
CA GLU A 235 34.98 25.28 -10.84
C GLU A 235 34.61 25.60 -9.37
N LEU A 236 33.94 26.73 -9.13
CA LEU A 236 33.48 27.10 -7.78
C LEU A 236 32.43 26.12 -7.25
N ALA A 237 31.48 25.72 -8.08
CA ALA A 237 30.45 24.74 -7.71
C ALA A 237 31.06 23.37 -7.38
N LEU A 238 32.02 22.92 -8.18
CA LEU A 238 32.76 21.67 -7.95
C LEU A 238 33.58 21.72 -6.67
N GLN A 239 34.23 22.86 -6.37
CA GLN A 239 35.00 23.01 -5.14
C GLN A 239 34.15 22.91 -3.88
N ARG A 240 32.92 23.43 -3.92
CA ARG A 240 32.00 23.40 -2.79
C ARG A 240 31.48 21.99 -2.50
N ASP A 241 31.16 21.24 -3.54
CA ASP A 241 30.44 19.96 -3.45
C ASP A 241 31.34 18.75 -3.80
N LYS A 242 32.67 18.85 -3.59
CA LYS A 242 33.67 17.83 -4.00
C LYS A 242 33.38 16.40 -3.53
N SER A 243 32.81 16.24 -2.34
CA SER A 243 32.51 14.92 -1.76
C SER A 243 31.40 14.16 -2.50
N LEU A 244 30.61 14.86 -3.31
CA LEU A 244 29.54 14.28 -4.12
C LEU A 244 30.02 13.88 -5.52
N VAL A 245 31.21 14.31 -5.94
CA VAL A 245 31.79 13.99 -7.25
C VAL A 245 32.72 12.79 -7.12
N ASP A 246 32.17 11.60 -7.31
CA ASP A 246 32.86 10.31 -7.24
C ASP A 246 32.50 9.38 -8.42
N GLU A 247 32.88 8.10 -8.34
CA GLU A 247 32.60 7.12 -9.40
C GLU A 247 31.10 6.98 -9.69
N ASP A 248 30.25 7.02 -8.66
CA ASP A 248 28.79 6.93 -8.82
C ASP A 248 28.23 8.15 -9.56
N PHE A 249 28.76 9.34 -9.29
CA PHE A 249 28.39 10.56 -10.02
C PHE A 249 28.73 10.46 -11.51
N PHE A 250 29.93 10.00 -11.86
CA PHE A 250 30.33 9.83 -13.25
C PHE A 250 29.53 8.73 -13.95
N ALA A 251 29.25 7.62 -13.27
CA ALA A 251 28.39 6.56 -13.79
C ALA A 251 26.96 7.07 -14.07
N MET A 252 26.42 7.94 -13.21
CA MET A 252 25.14 8.59 -13.43
C MET A 252 25.15 9.49 -14.67
N LEU A 253 26.19 10.33 -14.83
CA LEU A 253 26.36 11.18 -16.00
C LEU A 253 26.46 10.37 -17.29
N ASP A 254 27.29 9.33 -17.32
CA ASP A 254 27.47 8.47 -18.49
C ASP A 254 26.16 7.72 -18.84
N ARG A 255 25.39 7.26 -17.85
CA ARG A 255 24.08 6.64 -18.08
C ARG A 255 23.09 7.62 -18.73
N LEU A 256 23.06 8.87 -18.27
CA LEU A 256 22.21 9.91 -18.86
C LEU A 256 22.62 10.21 -20.31
N LEU A 257 23.92 10.29 -20.59
CA LEU A 257 24.43 10.46 -21.95
C LEU A 257 24.07 9.28 -22.86
N LEU A 258 24.15 8.06 -22.35
CA LEU A 258 23.78 6.85 -23.10
C LEU A 258 22.28 6.81 -23.44
N MET A 259 21.42 7.17 -22.49
CA MET A 259 19.96 7.16 -22.69
C MET A 259 19.50 8.26 -23.67
N ALA A 260 20.18 9.40 -23.69
CA ALA A 260 19.75 10.53 -24.48
C ALA A 260 20.13 10.39 -25.98
N GLY A 261 21.11 9.55 -26.33
CA GLY A 261 21.41 9.20 -27.73
C GLY A 261 21.85 10.38 -28.61
N ASN A 262 21.06 10.74 -29.62
CA ASN A 262 21.30 11.85 -30.56
C ASN A 262 20.44 13.10 -30.26
N ASP A 263 19.81 13.18 -29.09
CA ASP A 263 18.98 14.32 -28.71
C ASP A 263 19.82 15.61 -28.59
N PRO A 264 19.44 16.73 -29.26
CA PRO A 264 20.12 18.02 -29.09
C PRO A 264 20.16 18.53 -27.64
N GLN A 265 19.29 18.04 -26.76
CA GLN A 265 19.31 18.33 -25.31
C GLN A 265 20.55 17.77 -24.59
N ILE A 266 21.37 16.95 -25.26
CA ILE A 266 22.59 16.35 -24.70
C ILE A 266 23.78 17.31 -24.68
N ALA A 267 23.81 18.32 -25.56
CA ALA A 267 25.00 19.16 -25.73
C ALA A 267 25.54 19.73 -24.40
N PRO A 268 24.71 20.23 -23.46
CA PRO A 268 25.18 20.70 -22.15
C PRO A 268 25.79 19.60 -21.27
N PHE A 269 25.31 18.35 -21.37
CA PHE A 269 25.85 17.22 -20.62
C PHE A 269 27.18 16.73 -21.20
N LEU A 270 27.36 16.76 -22.52
CA LEU A 270 28.63 16.45 -23.16
C LEU A 270 29.69 17.50 -22.84
N GLU A 271 29.31 18.78 -22.87
CA GLU A 271 30.19 19.89 -22.52
C GLU A 271 30.61 19.80 -21.05
N LEU A 272 29.66 19.50 -20.16
CA LEU A 272 29.99 19.23 -18.76
C LEU A 272 30.98 18.07 -18.62
N ARG A 273 30.77 16.93 -19.30
CA ARG A 273 31.69 15.79 -19.26
C ARG A 273 33.10 16.18 -19.73
N GLN A 274 33.22 16.99 -20.78
CA GLN A 274 34.53 17.48 -21.27
C GLN A 274 35.21 18.41 -20.27
N ASN A 275 34.45 19.23 -19.54
CA ASN A 275 34.98 20.14 -18.54
C ASN A 275 35.39 19.44 -17.23
N LEU A 276 34.88 18.24 -16.97
CA LEU A 276 35.17 17.44 -15.77
C LEU A 276 36.31 16.44 -15.95
N LEU A 277 36.75 16.18 -17.19
CA LEU A 277 37.91 15.34 -17.54
C LEU A 277 39.18 16.18 -17.67
#